data_AF-A0A834ZNY2-F1
#
_entry.id   AF-A0A834ZNY2-F1
#
_cell.length_a   1.000
_cell.length_b   1.000
_cell.length_c   1.000
_cell.angle_alpha   90.00
_cell.angle_beta   90.00
_cell.angle_gamma   90.00
#
_symmetry.space_group_name_H-M   'P 1'
#
loop_
_entity.id
_entity.type
_entity.pdbx_description
1 polymer ?
#
loop_
_entity_poly.entity_id
_entity_poly.type
_entity_poly.pdbx_seq_one_letter_code
_entity_poly.pdbx_strand_id
1 'polypeptide(L)'
;MEAGNQLGATAHPSPTPAPVPAGKSTGTLGRHLARRLVQVGVRDVFSVPGDFNLTLLDHLVAEPELNLIGCCNELNAGYAADGYARANGVGACVVTFTVGGLSVLNAIAGAYSENLPIICIVGGPNSNDYGTNRILHHTIGLPDFSQELQCFQTVTCAQASSDSILSNPICRKFHF
;
A
#
# COMPACT_ATOMS: atom_id res chain seq x y z
N MET A 1 12.06 64.02 -28.68
CA MET A 1 11.95 63.62 -27.26
C MET A 1 11.19 62.32 -27.22
N GLU A 2 11.89 61.19 -27.21
CA GLU A 2 11.30 59.93 -26.79
C GLU A 2 12.44 59.10 -26.20
N ALA A 3 12.44 59.00 -24.87
CA ALA A 3 13.40 58.24 -24.09
C ALA A 3 12.85 56.83 -23.88
N GLY A 4 13.63 55.82 -24.26
CA GLY A 4 13.32 54.43 -23.98
C GLY A 4 13.35 54.15 -22.47
N ASN A 5 12.33 53.46 -21.98
CA ASN A 5 12.27 52.97 -20.60
C ASN A 5 12.34 51.43 -20.61
N GLN A 6 13.46 50.88 -20.15
CA GLN A 6 13.61 49.47 -19.82
C GLN A 6 13.02 49.23 -18.43
N LEU A 7 11.97 48.42 -18.31
CA LEU A 7 11.49 47.91 -17.03
C LEU A 7 11.92 46.45 -16.89
N GLY A 8 12.97 46.23 -16.10
CA GLY A 8 13.34 44.91 -15.62
C GLY A 8 12.38 44.46 -14.52
N ALA A 9 11.73 43.32 -14.72
CA ALA A 9 10.92 42.67 -13.68
C ALA A 9 11.84 41.79 -12.82
N THR A 10 12.06 42.18 -11.57
CA THR A 10 12.72 41.35 -10.56
C THR A 10 11.71 40.37 -9.97
N ALA A 11 11.88 39.07 -10.28
CA ALA A 11 11.09 38.01 -9.68
C ALA A 11 11.45 37.86 -8.18
N HIS A 12 10.48 38.10 -7.30
CA HIS A 12 10.60 37.76 -5.89
C HIS A 12 10.50 36.23 -5.73
N PRO A 13 11.47 35.56 -5.08
CA PRO A 13 11.34 34.15 -4.78
C PRO A 13 10.29 33.95 -3.67
N SER A 14 9.26 33.17 -3.98
CA SER A 14 8.27 32.71 -3.00
C SER A 14 8.97 31.93 -1.87
N PRO A 15 8.60 32.13 -0.60
CA PRO A 15 9.24 31.43 0.50
C PRO A 15 8.97 29.93 0.42
N THR A 16 10.03 29.14 0.38
CA THR A 16 9.99 27.69 0.55
C THR A 16 9.26 27.36 1.85
N PRO A 17 8.22 26.49 1.85
CA PRO A 17 7.54 26.12 3.08
C PRO A 17 8.53 25.47 4.04
N ALA A 18 8.52 25.95 5.29
CA ALA A 18 9.39 25.46 6.34
C ALA A 18 9.19 23.94 6.57
N PRO A 19 10.24 23.21 6.98
CA PRO A 19 10.11 21.81 7.35
C PRO A 19 9.12 21.69 8.51
N VAL A 20 8.02 20.98 8.30
CA VAL A 20 7.09 20.63 9.38
C VAL A 20 7.86 19.74 10.37
N PRO A 21 7.90 20.08 11.66
CA PRO A 21 8.64 19.30 12.64
C PRO A 21 8.09 17.87 12.69
N ALA A 22 8.98 16.89 12.57
CA ALA A 22 8.67 15.47 12.70
C ALA A 22 8.30 15.17 14.17
N GLY A 23 7.02 15.37 14.51
CA GLY A 23 6.47 14.88 15.76
C GLY A 23 6.58 13.36 15.79
N LYS A 24 7.00 12.78 16.93
CA LYS A 24 6.97 11.33 17.15
C LYS A 24 5.53 10.86 17.03
N SER A 25 5.15 10.28 15.88
CA SER A 25 3.90 9.56 15.74
C SER A 25 3.99 8.31 16.61
N THR A 26 3.18 8.25 17.67
CA THR A 26 3.07 7.09 18.57
C THR A 26 2.20 5.97 17.97
N GLY A 27 2.17 5.85 16.63
CA GLY A 27 1.35 4.88 15.90
C GLY A 27 2.19 3.78 15.26
N THR A 28 1.69 2.54 15.28
CA THR A 28 2.26 1.44 14.48
C THR A 28 1.90 1.63 13.01
N LEU A 29 2.70 1.05 12.10
CA LEU A 29 2.39 1.06 10.66
C LEU A 29 1.00 0.49 10.38
N GLY A 30 0.61 -0.61 11.05
CA GLY A 30 -0.71 -1.21 10.87
C GLY A 30 -1.86 -0.27 11.28
N ARG A 31 -1.75 0.41 12.43
CA ARG A 31 -2.76 1.40 12.85
C ARG A 31 -2.84 2.57 11.89
N HIS A 32 -1.69 2.96 11.37
CA HIS A 32 -1.60 4.05 10.43
C HIS A 32 -2.28 3.69 9.09
N LEU A 33 -1.98 2.50 8.55
CA LEU A 33 -2.63 1.95 7.36
C LEU A 33 -4.15 1.85 7.54
N ALA A 34 -4.62 1.33 8.68
CA ALA A 34 -6.04 1.24 9.01
C ALA A 34 -6.72 2.62 8.92
N ARG A 35 -6.11 3.65 9.52
CA ARG A 35 -6.63 5.02 9.48
C ARG A 35 -6.66 5.60 8.07
N ARG A 36 -5.70 5.28 7.20
CA ARG A 36 -5.76 5.74 5.81
C ARG A 36 -6.83 5.06 5.00
N LEU A 37 -7.04 3.76 5.17
CA LEU A 37 -8.13 3.04 4.51
C LEU A 37 -9.47 3.74 4.78
N VAL A 38 -9.73 4.07 6.05
CA VAL A 38 -10.92 4.85 6.45
C VAL A 38 -10.97 6.21 5.74
N GLN A 39 -9.87 6.97 5.75
CA GLN A 39 -9.81 8.31 5.16
C GLN A 39 -10.01 8.33 3.64
N VAL A 40 -9.61 7.27 2.93
CA VAL A 40 -9.85 7.16 1.48
C VAL A 40 -11.23 6.60 1.15
N GLY A 41 -12.03 6.24 2.16
CA GLY A 41 -13.43 5.82 2.00
C GLY A 41 -13.68 4.32 2.10
N VAL A 42 -12.67 3.51 2.41
CA VAL A 42 -12.85 2.07 2.68
C VAL A 42 -13.57 1.89 4.02
N ARG A 43 -14.58 1.03 4.03
CA ARG A 43 -15.29 0.58 5.24
C ARG A 43 -15.17 -0.92 5.44
N ASP A 44 -15.17 -1.69 4.36
CA ASP A 44 -14.98 -3.14 4.42
C ASP A 44 -13.63 -3.53 3.81
N VAL A 45 -12.87 -4.34 4.53
CA VAL A 45 -11.59 -4.91 4.07
C VAL A 45 -11.75 -6.42 3.93
N PHE A 46 -11.61 -6.93 2.72
CA PHE A 46 -11.74 -8.36 2.43
C PHE A 46 -10.44 -9.09 2.73
N SER A 47 -10.49 -10.20 3.45
CA SER A 47 -9.26 -10.82 3.96
C SER A 47 -9.26 -12.34 3.93
N VAL A 48 -8.06 -12.89 3.78
CA VAL A 48 -7.75 -14.27 4.08
C VAL A 48 -6.57 -14.29 5.05
N PRO A 49 -6.76 -14.76 6.30
CA PRO A 49 -5.70 -14.79 7.29
C PRO A 49 -4.56 -15.74 6.91
N GLY A 50 -3.33 -15.29 7.13
CA GLY A 50 -2.12 -16.11 7.08
C GLY A 50 -1.07 -15.53 8.02
N ASP A 51 -0.11 -16.35 8.44
CA ASP A 51 0.87 -15.98 9.48
C ASP A 51 1.64 -14.68 9.22
N PHE A 52 1.94 -14.35 7.96
CA PHE A 52 2.60 -13.10 7.58
C PHE A 52 1.70 -11.85 7.68
N ASN A 53 0.38 -11.99 7.86
CA ASN A 53 -0.54 -10.86 7.96
C ASN A 53 -1.32 -10.75 9.30
N LEU A 54 -1.23 -11.73 10.21
CA LEU A 54 -2.04 -11.76 11.44
C LEU A 54 -1.91 -10.49 12.29
N THR A 55 -0.68 -10.01 12.55
CA THR A 55 -0.46 -8.77 13.31
C THR A 55 -1.05 -7.54 12.64
N LEU A 56 -1.08 -7.50 11.30
CA LEU A 56 -1.75 -6.44 10.57
C LEU A 56 -3.26 -6.54 10.74
N LEU A 57 -3.82 -7.75 10.65
CA LEU A 57 -5.26 -7.97 10.84
C LEU A 57 -5.73 -7.51 12.22
N ASP A 58 -4.95 -7.74 13.28
CA ASP A 58 -5.25 -7.22 14.62
C ASP A 58 -5.41 -5.70 14.63
N HIS A 59 -4.56 -4.97 13.90
CA HIS A 59 -4.65 -3.53 13.78
C HIS A 59 -5.85 -3.06 12.96
N LEU A 60 -6.24 -3.81 11.92
CA LEU A 60 -7.43 -3.51 11.12
C LEU A 60 -8.71 -3.77 11.91
N VAL A 61 -8.76 -4.86 12.69
CA VAL A 61 -9.88 -5.19 13.59
C VAL A 61 -10.02 -4.15 14.71
N ALA A 62 -8.90 -3.62 15.21
CA ALA A 62 -8.90 -2.58 16.23
C ALA A 62 -9.35 -1.20 15.72
N GLU A 63 -9.54 -1.03 14.40
CA GLU A 63 -10.03 0.20 13.80
C GLU A 63 -11.57 0.20 13.75
N PRO A 64 -12.28 0.98 14.59
CA PRO A 64 -13.73 0.88 14.73
C PRO A 64 -14.53 1.26 13.47
N GLU A 65 -13.90 1.97 12.52
CA GLU A 65 -14.51 2.39 11.27
C GLU A 65 -14.31 1.40 10.11
N LEU A 66 -13.58 0.30 10.36
CA LEU A 66 -13.37 -0.79 9.41
C LEU A 66 -14.07 -2.06 9.86
N ASN A 67 -14.66 -2.79 8.92
CA ASN A 67 -15.10 -4.16 9.09
C ASN A 67 -14.14 -5.08 8.35
N LEU A 68 -13.60 -6.07 9.07
CA LEU A 68 -12.79 -7.11 8.44
C LEU A 68 -13.69 -8.25 7.98
N ILE A 69 -13.77 -8.47 6.66
CA ILE A 69 -14.63 -9.47 6.03
C ILE A 69 -13.78 -10.67 5.64
N GLY A 70 -14.04 -11.83 6.23
CA GLY A 70 -13.37 -13.08 5.87
C GLY A 70 -13.88 -13.65 4.55
N CYS A 71 -12.97 -14.08 3.68
CA CYS A 71 -13.28 -14.72 2.41
C CYS A 71 -12.81 -16.19 2.39
N CYS A 72 -13.40 -17.01 1.52
CA CYS A 72 -13.06 -18.44 1.43
C CYS A 72 -11.67 -18.69 0.82
N ASN A 73 -11.22 -17.80 -0.07
CA ASN A 73 -9.91 -17.80 -0.70
C ASN A 73 -9.58 -16.39 -1.22
N GLU A 74 -8.33 -16.20 -1.62
CA GLU A 74 -7.75 -14.90 -1.96
C GLU A 74 -8.24 -14.38 -3.31
N LEU A 75 -8.48 -15.25 -4.28
CA LEU A 75 -9.12 -14.89 -5.54
C LEU A 75 -10.51 -14.25 -5.29
N ASN A 76 -11.31 -14.89 -4.44
CA ASN A 76 -12.62 -14.39 -4.06
C ASN A 76 -12.53 -13.11 -3.22
N ALA A 77 -11.51 -12.97 -2.37
CA ALA A 77 -11.27 -11.74 -1.62
C ALA A 77 -10.99 -10.55 -2.56
N GLY A 78 -10.17 -10.78 -3.59
CA GLY A 78 -9.88 -9.78 -4.62
C GLY A 78 -11.13 -9.38 -5.41
N TYR A 79 -11.94 -10.36 -5.85
CA TYR A 79 -13.19 -10.06 -6.56
C TYR A 79 -14.27 -9.43 -5.66
N ALA A 80 -14.29 -9.74 -4.37
CA ALA A 80 -15.15 -9.06 -3.43
C ALA A 80 -14.74 -7.59 -3.29
N ALA A 81 -13.43 -7.29 -3.23
CA ALA A 81 -12.91 -5.93 -3.25
C ALA A 81 -13.21 -5.20 -4.57
N ASP A 82 -13.15 -5.88 -5.72
CA ASP A 82 -13.55 -5.35 -7.03
C ASP A 82 -15.03 -4.95 -7.05
N GLY A 83 -15.92 -5.87 -6.69
CA GLY A 83 -17.35 -5.60 -6.61
C GLY A 83 -17.67 -4.48 -5.63
N TYR A 84 -16.97 -4.42 -4.49
CA TYR A 84 -17.10 -3.35 -3.53
C TYR A 84 -16.64 -2.00 -4.10
N ALA A 85 -15.52 -1.95 -4.82
CA ALA A 85 -14.99 -0.73 -5.44
C ALA A 85 -15.97 -0.16 -6.48
N ARG A 86 -16.66 -1.02 -7.25
CA ARG A 86 -17.70 -0.60 -8.20
C ARG A 86 -18.86 0.13 -7.52
N ALA A 87 -19.22 -0.27 -6.30
CA ALA A 87 -20.33 0.31 -5.55
C ALA A 87 -19.92 1.50 -4.67
N ASN A 88 -18.70 1.48 -4.12
CA ASN A 88 -18.26 2.40 -3.06
C ASN A 88 -17.09 3.30 -3.47
N GLY A 89 -16.60 3.17 -4.70
CA GLY A 89 -15.50 3.96 -5.23
C GLY A 89 -14.13 3.30 -5.03
N VAL A 90 -13.82 2.78 -3.84
CA VAL A 90 -12.51 2.14 -3.52
C VAL A 90 -12.69 0.81 -2.80
N GLY A 91 -11.92 -0.20 -3.20
CA GLY A 91 -11.89 -1.52 -2.55
C GLY A 91 -10.56 -1.79 -1.86
N ALA A 92 -10.55 -2.67 -0.85
CA ALA A 92 -9.33 -3.12 -0.22
C ALA A 92 -9.37 -4.62 0.09
N CYS A 93 -8.25 -5.30 -0.12
CA CYS A 93 -8.08 -6.68 0.30
C CYS A 93 -6.72 -6.92 0.99
N VAL A 94 -6.68 -7.89 1.90
CA VAL A 94 -5.50 -8.28 2.66
C VAL A 94 -5.28 -9.79 2.57
N VAL A 95 -4.12 -10.19 2.07
CA VAL A 95 -3.77 -11.61 1.88
C VAL A 95 -2.36 -11.92 2.41
N THR A 96 -1.99 -13.19 2.49
CA THR A 96 -0.66 -13.60 2.97
C THR A 96 0.36 -13.67 1.84
N PHE A 97 1.65 -13.70 2.21
CA PHE A 97 2.78 -13.68 1.29
C PHE A 97 2.78 -14.87 0.33
N THR A 98 3.10 -14.59 -0.94
CA THR A 98 3.28 -15.49 -2.08
C THR A 98 2.07 -16.37 -2.40
N VAL A 99 1.66 -17.30 -1.54
CA VAL A 99 0.52 -18.18 -1.84
C VAL A 99 -0.78 -17.39 -1.97
N GLY A 100 -0.96 -16.38 -1.11
CA GLY A 100 -2.12 -15.51 -1.14
C GLY A 100 -2.00 -14.44 -2.22
N GLY A 101 -0.86 -13.77 -2.31
CA GLY A 101 -0.65 -12.72 -3.32
C GLY A 101 -0.69 -13.24 -4.76
N LEU A 102 -0.12 -14.41 -5.06
CA LEU A 102 -0.25 -15.00 -6.40
C LEU A 102 -1.68 -15.45 -6.71
N SER A 103 -2.46 -15.84 -5.70
CA SER A 103 -3.87 -16.20 -5.89
C SER A 103 -4.75 -14.97 -6.17
N VAL A 104 -4.55 -13.87 -5.45
CA VAL A 104 -5.31 -12.62 -5.66
C VAL A 104 -4.92 -11.88 -6.95
N LEU A 105 -3.72 -12.15 -7.51
CA LEU A 105 -3.17 -11.47 -8.67
C LEU A 105 -4.14 -11.37 -9.85
N ASN A 106 -4.91 -12.44 -10.13
CA ASN A 106 -5.89 -12.44 -11.22
C ASN A 106 -7.01 -11.41 -11.00
N ALA A 107 -7.50 -11.25 -9.76
CA ALA A 107 -8.50 -10.24 -9.44
C ALA A 107 -7.94 -8.81 -9.56
N ILE A 108 -6.68 -8.60 -9.15
CA ILE A 108 -6.01 -7.29 -9.29
C ILE A 108 -5.80 -6.92 -10.76
N ALA A 109 -5.40 -7.88 -11.60
CA ALA A 109 -5.32 -7.68 -13.05
C ALA A 109 -6.68 -7.33 -13.68
N GLY A 110 -7.76 -7.98 -13.22
CA GLY A 110 -9.12 -7.65 -13.58
C GLY A 110 -9.49 -6.21 -13.21
N ALA A 111 -9.26 -5.82 -11.96
CA ALA A 111 -9.53 -4.46 -11.48
C ALA A 111 -8.72 -3.39 -12.23
N TYR A 112 -7.45 -3.68 -12.55
CA TYR A 112 -6.60 -2.80 -13.34
C TYR A 112 -7.15 -2.59 -14.76
N SER A 113 -7.64 -3.65 -15.39
CA SER A 113 -8.26 -3.60 -16.73
C SER A 113 -9.56 -2.78 -16.73
N GLU A 114 -10.26 -2.77 -15.61
CA GLU A 114 -11.56 -2.13 -15.42
C GLU A 114 -11.46 -0.72 -14.80
N ASN A 115 -10.24 -0.21 -14.58
CA ASN A 115 -9.96 1.08 -13.94
C ASN A 115 -10.57 1.22 -12.53
N LEU A 116 -10.58 0.13 -11.76
CA LEU A 116 -11.07 0.13 -10.39
C LEU A 116 -9.93 0.35 -9.39
N PRO A 117 -10.05 1.31 -8.46
CA PRO A 117 -9.02 1.52 -7.46
C PRO A 117 -9.18 0.47 -6.35
N ILE A 118 -8.29 -0.52 -6.37
CA ILE A 118 -8.16 -1.52 -5.31
C ILE A 118 -6.82 -1.36 -4.60
N ILE A 119 -6.88 -1.33 -3.27
CA ILE A 119 -5.71 -1.38 -2.40
C ILE A 119 -5.49 -2.85 -2.02
N CYS A 120 -4.52 -3.50 -2.67
CA CYS A 120 -4.09 -4.86 -2.34
C CYS A 120 -2.94 -4.81 -1.34
N ILE A 121 -3.15 -5.38 -0.15
CA ILE A 121 -2.14 -5.46 0.90
C ILE A 121 -1.74 -6.92 1.07
N VAL A 122 -0.44 -7.18 0.96
CA VAL A 122 0.10 -8.52 1.15
C VAL A 122 0.98 -8.49 2.39
N GLY A 123 0.73 -9.40 3.34
CA GLY A 123 1.65 -9.64 4.45
C GLY A 123 3.01 -10.09 3.91
N GLY A 124 4.10 -9.70 4.57
CA GLY A 124 5.45 -9.97 4.08
C GLY A 124 6.33 -10.69 5.11
N PRO A 125 7.47 -11.27 4.66
CA PRO A 125 8.51 -11.78 5.54
C PRO A 125 8.98 -10.75 6.58
N ASN A 126 9.65 -11.24 7.62
CA ASN A 126 10.31 -10.35 8.57
C ASN A 126 11.41 -9.57 7.82
N SER A 127 11.51 -8.26 8.05
CA SER A 127 12.53 -7.42 7.41
C SER A 127 13.96 -7.88 7.68
N ASN A 128 14.22 -8.60 8.77
CA ASN A 128 15.52 -9.18 9.10
C ASN A 128 15.90 -10.40 8.23
N ASP A 129 14.96 -10.99 7.49
CA ASP A 129 15.24 -12.14 6.62
C ASP A 129 15.76 -11.71 5.24
N TYR A 130 15.50 -10.47 4.83
CA TYR A 130 15.99 -9.92 3.56
C TYR A 130 17.52 -9.83 3.56
N GLY A 131 18.14 -10.22 2.44
CA GLY A 131 19.61 -10.25 2.31
C GLY A 131 20.29 -11.42 3.04
N THR A 132 19.51 -12.33 3.62
CA THR A 132 20.02 -13.59 4.20
C THR A 132 19.79 -14.76 3.24
N ASN A 133 20.43 -15.91 3.49
CA ASN A 133 20.19 -17.14 2.74
C ASN A 133 19.03 -17.98 3.30
N ARG A 134 18.11 -17.37 4.07
CA ARG A 134 16.97 -18.08 4.65
C ARG A 134 15.96 -18.42 3.57
N ILE A 135 15.51 -19.68 3.60
CA ILE A 135 14.36 -20.14 2.83
C ILE A 135 13.18 -20.15 3.79
N LEU A 136 12.16 -19.37 3.47
CA LEU A 136 10.94 -19.29 4.26
C LEU A 136 9.86 -20.17 3.66
N HIS A 137 8.96 -20.65 4.50
CA HIS A 137 7.71 -21.23 4.03
C HIS A 137 6.92 -20.17 3.24
N HIS A 138 6.08 -20.64 2.32
CA HIS A 138 5.42 -19.86 1.27
C HIS A 138 6.31 -19.35 0.13
N THR A 139 7.63 -19.60 0.10
CA THR A 139 8.45 -19.26 -1.09
C THR A 139 8.68 -20.46 -2.01
N ILE A 140 9.25 -20.22 -3.19
CA ILE A 140 9.62 -21.28 -4.15
C ILE A 140 10.95 -21.98 -3.82
N GLY A 141 11.46 -21.83 -2.60
CA GLY A 141 12.74 -22.44 -2.19
C GLY A 141 13.98 -21.61 -2.52
N LEU A 142 13.81 -20.34 -2.87
CA LEU A 142 14.90 -19.39 -3.14
C LEU A 142 14.92 -18.27 -2.10
N PRO A 143 16.10 -17.75 -1.71
CA PRO A 143 16.24 -16.60 -0.82
C PRO A 143 16.00 -15.27 -1.57
N ASP A 144 14.98 -15.23 -2.41
CA ASP A 144 14.53 -14.05 -3.16
C ASP A 144 13.05 -13.81 -2.89
N PHE A 145 12.78 -12.76 -2.10
CA PHE A 145 11.42 -12.37 -1.70
C PHE A 145 10.84 -11.25 -2.59
N SER A 146 11.54 -10.88 -3.68
CA SER A 146 11.06 -9.85 -4.62
C SER A 146 10.14 -10.40 -5.72
N GLN A 147 10.11 -11.72 -5.90
CA GLN A 147 9.40 -12.40 -6.98
C GLN A 147 7.90 -12.08 -7.02
N GLU A 148 7.23 -12.13 -5.86
CA GLU A 148 5.82 -11.76 -5.78
C GLU A 148 5.61 -10.31 -6.23
N LEU A 149 6.40 -9.37 -5.70
CA LEU A 149 6.31 -7.97 -6.08
C LEU A 149 6.50 -7.77 -7.60
N GLN A 150 7.42 -8.52 -8.21
CA GLN A 150 7.62 -8.49 -9.66
C GLN A 150 6.39 -8.95 -10.44
N CYS A 151 5.66 -9.96 -9.97
CA CYS A 151 4.43 -10.42 -10.63
C CYS A 151 3.34 -9.34 -10.68
N PHE A 152 3.30 -8.42 -9.71
CA PHE A 152 2.33 -7.31 -9.68
C PHE A 152 2.72 -6.12 -10.57
N GLN A 153 3.97 -6.03 -11.05
CA GLN A 153 4.51 -4.86 -11.78
C GLN A 153 3.72 -4.46 -13.02
N THR A 154 3.17 -5.42 -13.74
CA THR A 154 2.45 -5.14 -15.00
C THR A 154 0.96 -4.89 -14.81
N VAL A 155 0.44 -5.10 -13.59
CA VAL A 155 -1.01 -5.06 -13.28
C VAL A 155 -1.34 -4.13 -12.11
N THR A 156 -0.42 -3.22 -11.77
CA THR A 156 -0.61 -2.20 -10.74
C THR A 156 -0.05 -0.86 -11.20
N CYS A 157 -0.67 0.24 -10.76
CA CYS A 157 -0.20 1.58 -11.09
C CYS A 157 0.87 2.11 -10.12
N ALA A 158 0.93 1.56 -8.91
CA ALA A 158 1.90 1.90 -7.88
C ALA A 158 2.12 0.71 -6.93
N GLN A 159 3.34 0.58 -6.41
CA GLN A 159 3.71 -0.44 -5.44
C GLN A 159 4.69 0.12 -4.42
N ALA A 160 4.62 -0.37 -3.19
CA ALA A 160 5.57 -0.05 -2.14
C ALA A 160 5.78 -1.28 -1.25
N SER A 161 7.03 -1.52 -0.84
CA SER A 161 7.36 -2.49 0.19
C SER A 161 7.89 -1.77 1.43
N SER A 162 7.61 -2.32 2.61
CA SER A 162 8.02 -1.72 3.88
C SER A 162 9.55 -1.55 3.99
N ASP A 163 10.33 -2.45 3.39
CA ASP A 163 11.79 -2.34 3.35
C ASP A 163 12.28 -1.17 2.48
N SER A 164 11.56 -0.85 1.40
CA SER A 164 11.81 0.34 0.57
C SER A 164 11.45 1.64 1.30
N ILE A 165 10.41 1.61 2.14
CA ILE A 165 9.93 2.78 2.90
C ILE A 165 10.91 3.16 4.02
N LEU A 166 11.52 2.16 4.68
CA LEU A 166 12.49 2.40 5.75
C LEU A 166 13.85 2.89 5.24
N SER A 167 14.22 2.54 4.01
CA SER A 167 15.50 2.89 3.37
C SER A 167 15.46 4.17 2.53
N ASN A 168 14.29 4.68 2.13
CA ASN A 168 14.16 5.85 1.26
C ASN A 168 13.70 7.13 2.01
N PRO A 169 14.51 8.21 2.07
CA PRO A 169 14.13 9.45 2.75
C PRO A 169 12.95 10.20 2.08
N ILE A 170 12.62 9.91 0.82
CA ILE A 170 11.45 10.46 0.13
C ILE A 170 10.16 9.76 0.58
N CYS A 171 10.21 8.46 0.87
CA CYS A 171 9.05 7.70 1.37
C CYS A 171 8.64 8.10 2.80
N ARG A 172 9.53 8.71 3.59
CA ARG A 172 9.16 9.38 4.87
C ARG A 172 8.23 10.59 4.69
N LYS A 173 8.16 11.18 3.48
CA LYS A 173 7.25 12.30 3.18
C LYS A 173 5.86 11.85 2.77
N PHE A 174 5.71 10.60 2.34
CA PHE A 174 4.41 9.97 2.26
C PHE A 174 4.07 9.50 3.68
N HIS A 175 3.36 10.34 4.42
CA HIS A 175 2.47 9.80 5.45
C HIS A 175 1.40 9.00 4.67
N PHE A 176 1.72 7.78 4.24
CA PHE A 176 0.72 6.72 4.28
C PHE A 176 0.36 6.67 5.70
#